data_AF-A0A7R9HEA5-F1
#
_entry.id   AF-A0A7R9HEA5-F1
#
_cell.length_a   1.000
_cell.length_b   1.000
_cell.length_c   1.000
_cell.angle_alpha   90.00
_cell.angle_beta   90.00
_cell.angle_gamma   90.00
#
_symmetry.space_group_name_H-M   'P 1'
#
loop_
_entity.id
_entity.type
_entity.pdbx_description
1 polymer ?
#
loop_
_entity_poly.entity_id
_entity_poly.type
_entity_poly.pdbx_seq_one_letter_code
_entity_poly.pdbx_strand_id
1 'polypeptide(L)'
;ISESIVRGLCKVLQLTLPRYRDSTSQSYVKSVIISLVKQHGDWTIKHLTANLTDIAVSHYHLIPTKNTSQSGLYALSWSCLLIEHGLNNCSDNAKAEFQRLVDAQAVLLSVVAAAGVGRNTAKAYKILSTMWKSVKGSEELYSNALASAEPSAHIVVFGSYLIRYLSETKRTELIAKYKPSLLDIFIKVAISCKHKPALYIVKESEPLLKHVTHEEFKQFLLPAMQKAMLRNPEIILECVGNVMLGLSLDLSQYAQGIGKSLV
;
A
#
# COMPACT_ATOMS: atom_id res chain seq x y z
N ILE A 1 -19.39 1.55 -29.07
CA ILE A 1 -19.46 2.35 -27.82
C ILE A 1 -18.39 3.44 -27.91
N SER A 2 -18.70 4.68 -27.53
CA SER A 2 -17.74 5.80 -27.51
C SER A 2 -16.99 5.88 -26.17
N GLU A 3 -15.83 6.54 -26.15
CA GLU A 3 -15.08 6.83 -24.91
C GLU A 3 -15.94 7.58 -23.88
N SER A 4 -16.82 8.49 -24.33
CA SER A 4 -17.72 9.24 -23.46
C SER A 4 -18.70 8.34 -22.69
N ILE A 5 -19.19 7.28 -23.33
CA ILE A 5 -20.05 6.28 -22.68
C ILE A 5 -19.25 5.48 -21.66
N VAL A 6 -18.05 5.01 -22.00
CA VAL A 6 -17.18 4.27 -21.05
C VAL A 6 -16.85 5.13 -19.83
N ARG A 7 -16.49 6.41 -20.03
CA ARG A 7 -16.29 7.37 -18.95
C ARG A 7 -17.55 7.51 -18.07
N GLY A 8 -18.72 7.61 -18.69
CA GLY A 8 -20.00 7.66 -17.99
C GLY A 8 -20.24 6.41 -17.12
N LEU A 9 -19.99 5.23 -17.67
CA LEU A 9 -20.09 3.96 -16.93
C LEU A 9 -19.11 3.91 -15.75
N CYS A 10 -17.86 4.33 -15.93
CA CYS A 10 -16.89 4.42 -14.83
C CYS A 10 -17.38 5.34 -13.69
N LYS A 11 -18.04 6.45 -14.01
CA LYS A 11 -18.65 7.33 -12.98
C LYS A 11 -19.84 6.67 -12.30
N VAL A 12 -20.67 5.93 -13.02
CA VAL A 12 -21.79 5.18 -12.42
C VAL A 12 -21.28 4.12 -11.45
N LEU A 13 -20.18 3.43 -11.77
CA LEU A 13 -19.56 2.45 -10.87
C LEU A 13 -19.20 3.09 -9.52
N GLN A 14 -18.70 4.33 -9.50
CA GLN A 14 -18.40 5.05 -8.25
C GLN A 14 -19.63 5.22 -7.35
N LEU A 15 -20.83 5.43 -7.93
CA LEU A 15 -22.08 5.56 -7.17
C LEU A 15 -22.49 4.25 -6.47
N THR A 16 -21.99 3.10 -6.95
CA THR A 16 -22.28 1.81 -6.34
C THR A 16 -21.47 1.58 -5.07
N LEU A 17 -20.31 2.25 -4.91
CA LEU A 17 -19.38 2.01 -3.81
C LEU A 17 -20.00 2.18 -2.41
N PRO A 18 -20.79 3.23 -2.12
CA PRO A 18 -21.46 3.34 -0.82
C PRO A 18 -22.71 2.45 -0.71
N ARG A 19 -23.34 2.08 -1.84
CA ARG A 19 -24.67 1.46 -1.89
C ARG A 19 -24.64 -0.06 -1.87
N TYR A 20 -23.74 -0.67 -2.62
CA TYR A 20 -23.70 -2.11 -2.82
C TYR A 20 -22.75 -2.71 -1.78
N ARG A 21 -23.29 -3.17 -0.66
CA ARG A 21 -22.50 -3.69 0.48
C ARG A 21 -22.56 -5.20 0.62
N ASP A 22 -23.47 -5.85 -0.10
CA ASP A 22 -23.59 -7.31 -0.11
C ASP A 22 -22.69 -7.95 -1.18
N SER A 23 -22.41 -9.24 -1.01
CA SER A 23 -21.52 -10.01 -1.88
C SER A 23 -22.05 -10.13 -3.31
N THR A 24 -23.38 -10.24 -3.49
CA THR A 24 -24.01 -10.47 -4.79
C THR A 24 -23.93 -9.22 -5.65
N SER A 25 -24.33 -8.07 -5.10
CA SER A 25 -24.21 -6.78 -5.80
C SER A 25 -22.76 -6.46 -6.14
N GLN A 26 -21.82 -6.74 -5.23
CA GLN A 26 -20.40 -6.56 -5.49
C GLN A 26 -19.88 -7.50 -6.59
N SER A 27 -20.39 -8.74 -6.67
CA SER A 27 -20.09 -9.65 -7.78
C SER A 27 -20.48 -9.03 -9.12
N TYR A 28 -21.69 -8.47 -9.24
CA TYR A 28 -22.14 -7.85 -10.49
C TYR A 28 -21.29 -6.64 -10.88
N VAL A 29 -20.94 -5.78 -9.93
CA VAL A 29 -20.04 -4.64 -10.19
C VAL A 29 -18.70 -5.12 -10.74
N LYS A 30 -18.11 -6.15 -10.12
CA LYS A 30 -16.85 -6.74 -10.61
C LYS A 30 -17.01 -7.31 -12.02
N SER A 31 -18.10 -8.03 -12.31
CA SER A 31 -18.37 -8.55 -13.66
C SER A 31 -18.44 -7.44 -14.70
N VAL A 32 -19.11 -6.31 -14.38
CA VAL A 32 -19.18 -5.15 -15.28
C VAL A 32 -17.79 -4.55 -15.53
N ILE A 33 -16.97 -4.38 -14.48
CA ILE A 33 -15.59 -3.88 -14.63
C ILE A 33 -14.78 -4.80 -15.53
N ILE A 34 -14.85 -6.12 -15.31
CA ILE A 34 -14.12 -7.11 -16.12
C ILE A 34 -14.56 -7.03 -17.59
N SER A 35 -15.86 -6.93 -17.86
CA SER A 35 -16.39 -6.78 -19.22
C SER A 35 -15.93 -5.49 -19.89
N LEU A 36 -15.93 -4.37 -19.16
CA LEU A 36 -15.45 -3.08 -19.66
C LEU A 36 -13.96 -3.12 -20.00
N VAL A 37 -13.14 -3.69 -19.12
CA VAL A 37 -11.70 -3.84 -19.36
C VAL A 37 -11.42 -4.72 -20.57
N LYS A 38 -12.15 -5.82 -20.75
CA LYS A 38 -11.96 -6.74 -21.88
C LYS A 38 -12.38 -6.14 -23.23
N GLN A 39 -13.40 -5.29 -23.26
CA GLN A 39 -13.93 -4.72 -24.51
C GLN A 39 -13.33 -3.34 -24.83
N HIS A 40 -13.03 -2.55 -23.80
CA HIS A 40 -12.61 -1.16 -23.89
C HIS A 40 -11.48 -0.86 -22.90
N GLY A 41 -10.41 -1.66 -22.93
CA GLY A 41 -9.31 -1.64 -21.97
C GLY A 41 -8.70 -0.25 -21.76
N ASP A 42 -8.20 0.38 -22.83
CA ASP A 42 -7.54 1.69 -22.75
C ASP A 42 -8.40 2.77 -22.09
N TRP A 43 -9.65 2.92 -22.53
CA TRP A 43 -10.56 3.91 -21.98
C TRP A 43 -10.97 3.57 -20.54
N THR A 44 -11.17 2.29 -20.25
CA THR A 44 -11.56 1.85 -18.91
C THR A 44 -10.43 2.07 -17.92
N ILE A 45 -9.18 1.73 -18.27
CA ILE A 45 -8.01 1.99 -17.42
C ILE A 45 -7.88 3.48 -17.17
N LYS A 46 -7.86 4.31 -18.22
CA LYS A 46 -7.74 5.77 -18.07
C LYS A 46 -8.80 6.37 -17.15
N HIS A 47 -10.08 6.09 -17.40
CA HIS A 47 -11.17 6.74 -16.66
C HIS A 47 -11.42 6.10 -15.29
N LEU A 48 -11.27 4.79 -15.14
CA LEU A 48 -11.47 4.14 -13.83
C LEU A 48 -10.28 4.38 -12.89
N THR A 49 -9.03 4.43 -13.39
CA THR A 49 -7.87 4.85 -12.58
C THR A 49 -8.09 6.25 -12.04
N ALA A 50 -8.53 7.21 -12.87
CA ALA A 50 -8.83 8.57 -12.42
C ALA A 50 -9.88 8.58 -11.29
N ASN A 51 -10.99 7.87 -11.47
CA ASN A 51 -12.02 7.76 -10.44
C ASN A 51 -11.51 7.09 -9.15
N LEU A 52 -10.65 6.06 -9.27
CA LEU A 52 -10.05 5.39 -8.11
C LEU A 52 -9.08 6.31 -7.36
N THR A 53 -8.30 7.14 -8.06
CA THR A 53 -7.48 8.18 -7.44
C THR A 53 -8.36 9.15 -6.64
N ASP A 54 -9.47 9.62 -7.22
CA ASP A 54 -10.38 10.55 -6.54
C ASP A 54 -11.03 9.90 -5.30
N ILE A 55 -11.44 8.64 -5.40
CA ILE A 55 -11.96 7.86 -4.27
C ILE A 55 -10.90 7.74 -3.18
N ALA A 56 -9.66 7.42 -3.55
CA ALA A 56 -8.57 7.23 -2.60
C ALA A 56 -8.27 8.50 -1.80
N VAL A 57 -8.14 9.64 -2.49
CA VAL A 57 -7.94 10.96 -1.85
C VAL A 57 -9.11 11.32 -0.95
N SER A 58 -10.34 11.16 -1.45
CA SER A 58 -11.54 11.47 -0.68
C SER A 58 -11.63 10.62 0.60
N HIS A 59 -11.42 9.31 0.50
CA HIS A 59 -11.53 8.39 1.63
C HIS A 59 -10.40 8.52 2.64
N TYR A 60 -9.21 8.94 2.21
CA TYR A 60 -8.08 9.19 3.11
C TYR A 60 -8.37 10.33 4.10
N HIS A 61 -9.05 11.37 3.64
CA HIS A 61 -9.43 12.50 4.50
C HIS A 61 -10.62 12.21 5.43
N LEU A 62 -11.28 11.05 5.27
CA LEU A 62 -12.36 10.63 6.16
C LEU A 62 -11.81 10.00 7.44
N ILE A 63 -12.63 10.06 8.49
CA ILE A 63 -12.35 9.33 9.73
C ILE A 63 -12.29 7.82 9.42
N PRO A 64 -11.21 7.13 9.82
CA PRO A 64 -11.12 5.68 9.66
C PRO A 64 -12.23 4.98 10.45
N THR A 65 -13.07 4.22 9.74
CA THR A 65 -14.18 3.45 10.31
C THR A 65 -14.26 2.11 9.59
N LYS A 66 -15.02 1.17 10.16
CA LYS A 66 -15.33 -0.09 9.48
C LYS A 66 -15.97 0.12 8.09
N ASN A 67 -16.78 1.18 7.95
CA ASN A 67 -17.47 1.49 6.71
C ASN A 67 -16.53 2.04 5.63
N THR A 68 -15.66 2.99 6.00
CA THR A 68 -14.66 3.56 5.09
C THR A 68 -13.62 2.52 4.69
N SER A 69 -13.22 1.65 5.61
CA SER A 69 -12.38 0.48 5.34
C SER A 69 -13.03 -0.50 4.36
N GLN A 70 -14.32 -0.80 4.52
CA GLN A 70 -15.04 -1.68 3.60
C GLN A 70 -15.14 -1.08 2.19
N SER A 71 -15.37 0.24 2.08
CA SER A 71 -15.36 0.94 0.79
C SER A 71 -13.96 0.93 0.17
N GLY A 72 -12.92 1.22 0.94
CA GLY A 72 -11.53 1.12 0.50
C GLY A 72 -11.20 -0.27 -0.04
N LEU A 73 -11.69 -1.32 0.61
CA LEU A 73 -11.50 -2.71 0.17
C LEU A 73 -12.18 -3.03 -1.16
N TYR A 74 -13.38 -2.51 -1.40
CA TYR A 74 -14.06 -2.68 -2.69
C TYR A 74 -13.35 -1.93 -3.81
N ALA A 75 -12.99 -0.66 -3.59
CA ALA A 75 -12.23 0.13 -4.55
C ALA A 75 -10.85 -0.49 -4.84
N LEU A 76 -10.16 -1.01 -3.82
CA LEU A 76 -8.91 -1.76 -3.99
C LEU A 76 -9.16 -3.01 -4.87
N SER A 77 -10.24 -3.76 -4.62
CA SER A 77 -10.59 -4.89 -5.48
C SER A 77 -10.83 -4.48 -6.93
N TRP A 78 -11.47 -3.34 -7.18
CA TRP A 78 -11.70 -2.84 -8.54
C TRP A 78 -10.39 -2.47 -9.24
N SER A 79 -9.47 -1.84 -8.51
CA SER A 79 -8.14 -1.51 -9.04
C SER A 79 -7.34 -2.75 -9.46
N CYS A 80 -7.45 -3.85 -8.69
CA CYS A 80 -6.78 -5.10 -9.04
C CYS A 80 -7.34 -5.72 -10.33
N LEU A 81 -8.64 -5.62 -10.58
CA LEU A 81 -9.26 -6.13 -11.81
C LEU A 81 -8.74 -5.41 -13.07
N LEU A 82 -8.39 -4.12 -12.97
CA LEU A 82 -7.76 -3.38 -14.07
C LEU A 82 -6.40 -4.00 -14.44
N ILE A 83 -5.64 -4.45 -13.45
CA ILE A 83 -4.33 -5.08 -13.66
C ILE A 83 -4.51 -6.51 -14.19
N GLU A 84 -5.36 -7.31 -13.54
CA GLU A 84 -5.59 -8.73 -13.87
C GLU A 84 -6.09 -8.94 -15.30
N HIS A 85 -6.91 -8.02 -15.82
CA HIS A 85 -7.56 -8.18 -17.12
C HIS A 85 -7.13 -7.16 -18.17
N GLY A 86 -6.58 -6.03 -17.75
CA GLY A 86 -6.28 -4.90 -18.64
C GLY A 86 -4.81 -4.78 -19.01
N LEU A 87 -3.90 -4.88 -18.05
CA LEU A 87 -2.50 -4.46 -18.23
C LEU A 87 -1.79 -5.11 -19.44
N ASN A 88 -2.01 -6.40 -19.67
CA ASN A 88 -1.39 -7.14 -20.78
C ASN A 88 -2.04 -6.86 -22.15
N ASN A 89 -3.26 -6.32 -22.17
CA ASN A 89 -4.10 -6.20 -23.37
C ASN A 89 -4.28 -4.76 -23.85
N CYS A 90 -3.65 -3.78 -23.18
CA CYS A 90 -3.85 -2.36 -23.48
C CYS A 90 -2.62 -1.72 -24.15
N SER A 91 -2.84 -0.57 -24.79
CA SER A 91 -1.77 0.21 -25.42
C SER A 91 -0.76 0.75 -24.40
N ASP A 92 0.39 1.22 -24.87
CA ASP A 92 1.41 1.79 -23.99
C ASP A 92 0.93 3.07 -23.30
N ASN A 93 0.02 3.83 -23.92
CA ASN A 93 -0.63 4.98 -23.29
C ASN A 93 -1.45 4.56 -22.06
N ALA A 94 -2.14 3.43 -22.12
CA ALA A 94 -2.90 2.91 -20.97
C ALA A 94 -1.96 2.33 -19.91
N LYS A 95 -0.83 1.74 -20.30
CA LYS A 95 0.22 1.31 -19.35
C LYS A 95 0.88 2.47 -18.63
N ALA A 96 0.91 3.68 -19.22
CA ALA A 96 1.40 4.88 -18.54
C ALA A 96 0.58 5.24 -17.28
N GLU A 97 -0.69 4.81 -17.20
CA GLU A 97 -1.52 4.99 -16.00
C GLU A 97 -1.15 4.03 -14.86
N PHE A 98 -0.24 3.07 -15.09
CA PHE A 98 0.12 2.06 -14.09
C PHE A 98 0.66 2.69 -12.81
N GLN A 99 1.57 3.66 -12.90
CA GLN A 99 2.12 4.34 -11.71
C GLN A 99 1.00 4.97 -10.89
N ARG A 100 0.12 5.73 -11.54
CA ARG A 100 -1.03 6.37 -10.89
C ARG A 100 -1.97 5.36 -10.23
N LEU A 101 -2.16 4.20 -10.85
CA LEU A 101 -2.96 3.12 -10.30
C LEU A 101 -2.31 2.49 -9.06
N VAL A 102 -0.99 2.30 -9.06
CA VAL A 102 -0.22 1.83 -7.89
C VAL A 102 -0.32 2.83 -6.75
N ASP A 103 -0.20 4.13 -7.03
CA ASP A 103 -0.33 5.18 -6.01
C ASP A 103 -1.75 5.18 -5.39
N ALA A 104 -2.79 5.06 -6.23
CA ALA A 104 -4.17 4.92 -5.76
C ALA A 104 -4.35 3.66 -4.91
N GLN A 105 -3.77 2.53 -5.30
CA GLN A 105 -3.79 1.27 -4.54
C GLN A 105 -3.12 1.41 -3.17
N ALA A 106 -1.99 2.11 -3.09
CA ALA A 106 -1.28 2.36 -1.85
C ALA A 106 -2.12 3.17 -0.85
N VAL A 107 -2.80 4.21 -1.34
CA VAL A 107 -3.71 5.03 -0.52
C VAL A 107 -4.93 4.22 -0.10
N LEU A 108 -5.57 3.46 -1.02
CA LEU A 108 -6.72 2.62 -0.70
C LEU A 108 -6.39 1.54 0.33
N LEU A 109 -5.24 0.90 0.22
CA LEU A 109 -4.76 -0.06 1.22
C LEU A 109 -4.59 0.61 2.59
N SER A 110 -4.03 1.82 2.61
CA SER A 110 -3.89 2.59 3.84
C SER A 110 -5.24 2.96 4.46
N VAL A 111 -6.25 3.31 3.65
CA VAL A 111 -7.63 3.53 4.12
C VAL A 111 -8.20 2.25 4.77
N VAL A 112 -7.93 1.08 4.18
CA VAL A 112 -8.36 -0.20 4.77
C VAL A 112 -7.69 -0.44 6.11
N ALA A 113 -6.38 -0.21 6.19
CA ALA A 113 -5.56 -0.48 7.37
C ALA A 113 -5.80 0.51 8.53
N ALA A 114 -5.99 1.79 8.22
CA ALA A 114 -6.19 2.84 9.21
C ALA A 114 -7.39 2.60 10.14
N ALA A 115 -8.38 1.82 9.71
CA ALA A 115 -9.54 1.46 10.54
C ALA A 115 -9.25 0.39 11.61
N GLY A 116 -8.08 -0.25 11.60
CA GLY A 116 -7.69 -1.27 12.58
C GLY A 116 -8.53 -2.56 12.53
N VAL A 117 -9.30 -2.79 11.45
CA VAL A 117 -10.13 -3.98 11.29
C VAL A 117 -9.30 -5.10 10.64
N GLY A 118 -8.68 -5.95 11.46
CA GLY A 118 -7.77 -7.03 11.00
C GLY A 118 -8.36 -7.96 9.93
N ARG A 119 -9.69 -8.18 9.96
CA ARG A 119 -10.39 -8.96 8.92
C ARG A 119 -10.30 -8.29 7.54
N ASN A 120 -10.38 -6.97 7.48
CA ASN A 120 -10.36 -6.22 6.22
C ASN A 120 -8.95 -6.11 5.68
N THR A 121 -7.94 -5.91 6.53
CA THR A 121 -6.53 -5.92 6.12
C THR A 121 -6.10 -7.28 5.60
N ALA A 122 -6.54 -8.38 6.22
CA ALA A 122 -6.32 -9.74 5.71
C ALA A 122 -6.99 -9.97 4.35
N LYS A 123 -8.21 -9.46 4.14
CA LYS A 123 -8.89 -9.52 2.84
C LYS A 123 -8.17 -8.68 1.79
N ALA A 124 -7.68 -7.49 2.13
CA ALA A 124 -6.91 -6.65 1.23
C ALA A 124 -5.63 -7.34 0.78
N TYR A 125 -4.91 -7.96 1.73
CA TYR A 125 -3.73 -8.76 1.41
C TYR A 125 -4.08 -9.92 0.45
N LYS A 126 -5.16 -10.67 0.71
CA LYS A 126 -5.61 -11.75 -0.16
C LYS A 126 -5.93 -11.28 -1.59
N ILE A 127 -6.55 -10.11 -1.73
CA ILE A 127 -6.87 -9.52 -3.04
C ILE A 127 -5.58 -9.19 -3.79
N LEU A 128 -4.64 -8.49 -3.13
CA LEU A 128 -3.37 -8.11 -3.73
C LEU A 128 -2.51 -9.33 -4.10
N SER A 129 -2.40 -10.32 -3.23
CA SER A 129 -1.63 -11.54 -3.50
C SER A 129 -2.23 -12.40 -4.61
N THR A 130 -3.56 -12.44 -4.72
CA THR A 130 -4.23 -13.10 -5.85
C THR A 130 -3.88 -12.40 -7.16
N MET A 131 -3.93 -11.07 -7.19
CA MET A 131 -3.58 -10.27 -8.37
C MET A 131 -2.11 -10.49 -8.75
N TRP A 132 -1.17 -10.35 -7.81
CA TRP A 132 0.25 -10.54 -8.07
C TRP A 132 0.57 -11.96 -8.56
N LYS A 133 -0.12 -12.96 -8.03
CA LYS A 133 0.02 -14.34 -8.49
C LYS A 133 -0.53 -14.55 -9.90
N SER A 134 -1.63 -13.87 -10.25
CA SER A 134 -2.31 -14.06 -11.53
C SER A 134 -1.61 -13.37 -12.71
N VAL A 135 -0.88 -12.28 -12.46
CA VAL A 135 -0.21 -11.49 -13.50
C VAL A 135 1.30 -11.77 -13.46
N LYS A 136 1.80 -12.47 -14.48
CA LYS A 136 3.24 -12.79 -14.61
C LYS A 136 4.07 -11.51 -14.66
N GLY A 137 5.13 -11.46 -13.84
CA GLY A 137 6.04 -10.31 -13.78
C GLY A 137 5.52 -9.10 -12.98
N SER A 138 4.31 -9.20 -12.42
CA SER A 138 3.73 -8.11 -11.61
C SER A 138 4.59 -7.78 -10.38
N GLU A 139 5.22 -8.78 -9.74
CA GLU A 139 6.14 -8.60 -8.61
C GLU A 139 7.22 -7.54 -8.91
N GLU A 140 7.86 -7.65 -10.08
CA GLU A 140 8.91 -6.72 -10.50
C GLU A 140 8.34 -5.37 -10.94
N LEU A 141 7.22 -5.38 -11.68
CA LEU A 141 6.53 -4.14 -12.08
C LEU A 141 6.14 -3.29 -10.87
N TYR A 142 5.54 -3.90 -9.85
CA TYR A 142 5.18 -3.22 -8.61
C TYR A 142 6.41 -2.79 -7.82
N SER A 143 7.45 -3.61 -7.75
CA SER A 143 8.71 -3.22 -7.08
C SER A 143 9.33 -1.96 -7.71
N ASN A 144 9.35 -1.90 -9.05
CA ASN A 144 9.84 -0.74 -9.78
C ASN A 144 8.94 0.49 -9.58
N ALA A 145 7.62 0.32 -9.70
CA ALA A 145 6.67 1.43 -9.51
C ALA A 145 6.75 2.03 -8.10
N LEU A 146 6.90 1.21 -7.06
CA LEU A 146 7.04 1.70 -5.70
C LEU A 146 8.41 2.33 -5.43
N ALA A 147 9.46 1.92 -6.14
CA ALA A 147 10.79 2.53 -6.04
C ALA A 147 10.84 3.90 -6.72
N SER A 148 10.04 4.10 -7.76
CA SER A 148 9.91 5.38 -8.49
C SER A 148 8.83 6.31 -7.92
N ALA A 149 8.00 5.83 -7.00
CA ALA A 149 6.92 6.60 -6.39
C ALA A 149 7.46 7.71 -5.46
N GLU A 150 6.65 8.75 -5.27
CA GLU A 150 6.95 9.79 -4.29
C GLU A 150 6.95 9.21 -2.86
N PRO A 151 7.98 9.47 -2.04
CA PRO A 151 8.07 8.97 -0.67
C PRO A 151 6.84 9.34 0.17
N SER A 152 6.07 8.34 0.59
CA SER A 152 4.92 8.54 1.47
C SER A 152 4.67 7.34 2.38
N ALA A 153 3.91 7.56 3.46
CA ALA A 153 3.48 6.47 4.35
C ALA A 153 2.67 5.39 3.62
N HIS A 154 1.94 5.76 2.57
CA HIS A 154 1.15 4.84 1.76
C HIS A 154 2.02 3.85 0.99
N ILE A 155 3.09 4.36 0.38
CA ILE A 155 4.09 3.53 -0.32
C ILE A 155 4.77 2.57 0.64
N VAL A 156 5.06 3.01 1.86
CA VAL A 156 5.63 2.14 2.92
C VAL A 156 4.69 1.00 3.30
N VAL A 157 3.42 1.30 3.57
CA VAL A 157 2.42 0.27 3.92
C VAL A 157 2.24 -0.72 2.76
N PHE A 158 2.10 -0.21 1.53
CA PHE A 158 1.93 -1.05 0.36
C PHE A 158 3.18 -1.90 0.05
N GLY A 159 4.36 -1.29 0.11
CA GLY A 159 5.64 -1.98 -0.07
C GLY A 159 5.87 -3.06 0.99
N SER A 160 5.41 -2.85 2.22
CA SER A 160 5.48 -3.87 3.28
C SER A 160 4.59 -5.07 2.96
N TYR A 161 3.39 -4.85 2.41
CA TYR A 161 2.53 -5.94 1.92
C TYR A 161 3.16 -6.68 0.74
N LEU A 162 3.86 -5.98 -0.15
CA LEU A 162 4.60 -6.60 -1.23
C LEU A 162 5.76 -7.44 -0.69
N ILE A 163 6.58 -6.93 0.25
CA ILE A 163 7.64 -7.71 0.91
C ILE A 163 7.08 -8.97 1.56
N ARG A 164 5.94 -8.88 2.24
CA ARG A 164 5.26 -10.05 2.79
C ARG A 164 5.00 -11.11 1.71
N TYR A 165 4.39 -10.69 0.60
CA TYR A 165 4.11 -11.59 -0.53
C TYR A 165 5.39 -12.19 -1.14
N LEU A 166 6.41 -11.37 -1.41
CA LEU A 166 7.70 -11.81 -1.94
C LEU A 166 8.39 -12.81 -0.99
N SER A 167 8.25 -12.63 0.33
CA SER A 167 8.78 -13.55 1.33
C SER A 167 8.03 -14.89 1.31
N GLU A 168 6.70 -14.85 1.26
CA GLU A 168 5.84 -16.04 1.13
C GLU A 168 6.08 -16.79 -0.18
N THR A 169 6.42 -16.09 -1.28
CA THR A 169 6.74 -16.67 -2.61
C THR A 169 8.23 -16.94 -2.85
N LYS A 170 9.08 -16.71 -1.84
CA LYS A 170 10.54 -16.95 -1.87
C LYS A 170 11.29 -16.17 -2.95
N ARG A 171 10.89 -14.93 -3.22
CA ARG A 171 11.53 -13.98 -4.15
C ARG A 171 12.60 -13.13 -3.45
N THR A 172 13.60 -13.80 -2.88
CA THR A 172 14.64 -13.16 -2.05
C THR A 172 15.43 -12.08 -2.79
N GLU A 173 15.65 -12.28 -4.09
CA GLU A 173 16.36 -11.36 -4.98
C GLU A 173 15.62 -10.02 -5.13
N LEU A 174 14.29 -10.04 -5.28
CA LEU A 174 13.48 -8.83 -5.37
C LEU A 174 13.42 -8.10 -4.03
N ILE A 175 13.34 -8.84 -2.91
CA ILE A 175 13.42 -8.25 -1.56
C ILE A 175 14.76 -7.54 -1.39
N ALA A 176 15.88 -8.18 -1.71
CA ALA A 176 17.21 -7.59 -1.58
C ALA A 176 17.36 -6.32 -2.43
N LYS A 177 16.81 -6.31 -3.65
CA LYS A 177 16.83 -5.16 -4.55
C LYS A 177 16.00 -3.98 -4.03
N TYR A 178 14.80 -4.24 -3.52
CA TYR A 178 13.81 -3.20 -3.24
C TYR A 178 13.80 -2.71 -1.78
N LYS A 179 14.08 -3.60 -0.83
CA LYS A 179 14.06 -3.30 0.62
C LYS A 179 14.87 -2.06 1.02
N PRO A 180 16.10 -1.82 0.49
CA PRO A 180 16.88 -0.64 0.90
C PRO A 180 16.16 0.68 0.62
N SER A 181 15.55 0.80 -0.57
CA SER A 181 14.77 1.99 -0.94
C SER A 181 13.54 2.16 -0.05
N LEU A 182 12.81 1.06 0.21
CA LEU A 182 11.63 1.11 1.07
C LEU A 182 11.98 1.46 2.52
N LEU A 183 13.10 0.95 3.05
CA LEU A 183 13.58 1.25 4.39
C LEU A 183 13.96 2.73 4.54
N ASP A 184 14.59 3.32 3.52
CA ASP A 184 14.88 4.77 3.51
C ASP A 184 13.58 5.60 3.53
N ILE A 185 12.58 5.23 2.74
CA ILE A 185 11.26 5.88 2.77
C ILE A 185 10.62 5.72 4.16
N PHE A 186 10.65 4.52 4.75
CA PHE A 186 10.15 4.28 6.11
C PHE A 186 10.80 5.20 7.13
N ILE A 187 12.14 5.33 7.11
CA ILE A 187 12.88 6.22 8.01
C ILE A 187 12.45 7.68 7.80
N LYS A 188 12.24 8.12 6.57
CA LYS A 188 11.78 9.49 6.27
C LYS A 188 10.38 9.77 6.80
N VAL A 189 9.43 8.86 6.58
CA VAL A 189 8.00 9.12 6.83
C VAL A 189 7.52 8.71 8.22
N ALA A 190 8.16 7.74 8.88
CA ALA A 190 7.76 7.23 10.19
C ALA A 190 8.72 7.62 11.33
N ILE A 191 10.01 7.87 11.04
CA ILE A 191 11.01 8.18 12.07
C ILE A 191 11.42 9.66 12.05
N SER A 192 11.73 10.19 10.87
CA SER A 192 12.18 11.57 10.67
C SER A 192 11.03 12.57 10.48
N CYS A 193 9.82 12.20 10.89
CA CYS A 193 8.62 13.00 10.73
C CYS A 193 8.56 14.15 11.75
N LYS A 194 7.92 15.26 11.35
CA LYS A 194 7.67 16.41 12.23
C LYS A 194 6.43 16.23 13.10
N HIS A 195 5.52 15.36 12.68
CA HIS A 195 4.26 15.08 13.35
C HIS A 195 4.22 13.62 13.77
N LYS A 196 3.42 13.31 14.80
CA LYS A 196 3.23 11.95 15.27
C LYS A 196 2.72 11.07 14.12
N PRO A 197 3.45 10.03 13.71
CA PRO A 197 2.99 9.15 12.65
C PRO A 197 1.78 8.37 13.15
N ALA A 198 0.82 8.12 12.26
CA ALA A 198 -0.30 7.26 12.60
C ALA A 198 0.22 5.85 12.90
N LEU A 199 -0.12 5.30 14.07
CA LEU A 199 0.48 4.04 14.56
C LEU A 199 0.27 2.85 13.64
N TYR A 200 -0.82 2.84 12.86
CA TYR A 200 -1.06 1.78 11.89
C TYR A 200 0.07 1.70 10.84
N ILE A 201 0.71 2.82 10.47
CA ILE A 201 1.79 2.81 9.48
C ILE A 201 2.93 1.91 9.95
N VAL A 202 3.34 2.05 11.22
CA VAL A 202 4.42 1.25 11.80
C VAL A 202 3.99 -0.22 11.94
N LYS A 203 2.76 -0.46 12.43
CA LYS A 203 2.23 -1.82 12.60
C LYS A 203 2.14 -2.58 11.28
N GLU A 204 1.61 -1.95 10.24
CA GLU A 204 1.50 -2.55 8.90
C GLU A 204 2.86 -2.65 8.19
N SER A 205 3.89 -1.97 8.69
CA SER A 205 5.28 -2.10 8.22
C SER A 205 6.03 -3.27 8.84
N GLU A 206 5.41 -4.04 9.73
CA GLU A 206 6.02 -5.22 10.37
C GLU A 206 6.68 -6.18 9.34
N PRO A 207 6.08 -6.49 8.17
CA PRO A 207 6.76 -7.35 7.19
C PRO A 207 8.08 -6.79 6.67
N LEU A 208 8.20 -5.46 6.51
CA LEU A 208 9.47 -4.81 6.17
C LEU A 208 10.46 -4.92 7.34
N LEU A 209 10.01 -4.61 8.55
CA LEU A 209 10.84 -4.60 9.76
C LEU A 209 11.41 -5.98 10.08
N LYS A 210 10.66 -7.06 9.87
CA LYS A 210 11.13 -8.45 9.99
C LYS A 210 12.28 -8.82 9.04
N HIS A 211 12.50 -8.05 7.99
CA HIS A 211 13.61 -8.27 7.04
C HIS A 211 14.79 -7.32 7.27
N VAL A 212 14.74 -6.48 8.31
CA VAL A 212 15.86 -5.61 8.69
C VAL A 212 16.97 -6.46 9.30
N THR A 213 18.18 -6.31 8.77
CA THR A 213 19.38 -6.99 9.28
C THR A 213 20.05 -6.20 10.40
N HIS A 214 20.92 -6.85 11.17
CA HIS A 214 21.75 -6.17 12.18
C HIS A 214 22.55 -5.00 11.61
N GLU A 215 23.08 -5.14 10.40
CA GLU A 215 23.86 -4.08 9.76
C GLU A 215 22.99 -2.88 9.40
N GLU A 216 21.84 -3.11 8.76
CA GLU A 216 20.90 -2.04 8.41
C GLU A 216 20.32 -1.35 9.65
N PHE A 217 20.03 -2.12 10.70
CA PHE A 217 19.60 -1.58 11.98
C PHE A 217 20.66 -0.63 12.55
N LYS A 218 21.91 -1.10 12.64
CA LYS A 218 23.02 -0.36 13.22
C LYS A 218 23.38 0.89 12.40
N GLN A 219 23.40 0.78 11.07
CA GLN A 219 23.84 1.86 10.19
C GLN A 219 22.76 2.91 9.92
N PHE A 220 21.50 2.51 9.79
CA PHE A 220 20.44 3.40 9.32
C PHE A 220 19.36 3.64 10.38
N LEU A 221 18.76 2.58 10.92
CA LEU A 221 17.57 2.70 11.75
C LEU A 221 17.88 3.26 13.15
N LEU A 222 18.88 2.71 13.82
CA LEU A 222 19.29 3.14 15.17
C LEU A 222 19.72 4.61 15.20
N PRO A 223 20.62 5.10 14.32
CA PRO A 223 20.99 6.51 14.28
C PRO A 223 19.80 7.43 13.99
N ALA A 224 18.89 7.02 13.10
CA ALA A 224 17.69 7.79 12.79
C ALA A 224 16.75 7.90 14.01
N MET A 225 16.52 6.79 14.72
CA MET A 225 15.71 6.77 15.93
C MET A 225 16.32 7.61 17.05
N GLN A 226 17.63 7.49 17.29
CA GLN A 226 18.35 8.32 18.27
C GLN A 226 18.21 9.81 17.95
N LYS A 227 18.45 10.19 16.69
CA LYS A 227 18.33 11.57 16.23
C LYS A 227 16.90 12.10 16.31
N ALA A 228 15.88 11.24 16.17
CA ALA A 228 14.49 11.62 16.31
C ALA A 228 14.10 11.80 17.79
N MET A 229 14.51 10.87 18.66
CA MET A 229 14.27 10.95 20.11
C MET A 229 14.91 12.19 20.74
N LEU A 230 16.10 12.59 20.30
CA LEU A 230 16.73 13.83 20.77
C LEU A 230 16.01 15.11 20.32
N ARG A 231 15.25 15.05 19.22
CA ARG A 231 14.58 16.22 18.65
C ARG A 231 13.17 16.42 19.21
N ASN A 232 12.38 15.34 19.33
CA ASN A 232 11.00 15.37 19.80
C ASN A 232 10.62 14.04 20.48
N PRO A 233 11.13 13.74 21.68
CA PRO A 233 10.94 12.44 22.33
C PRO A 233 9.46 12.11 22.56
N GLU A 234 8.64 13.10 22.94
CA GLU A 234 7.21 12.94 23.23
C GLU A 234 6.42 12.45 22.00
N ILE A 235 6.88 12.81 20.80
CA ILE A 235 6.23 12.47 19.54
C ILE A 235 6.63 11.08 19.07
N ILE A 236 7.91 10.73 19.23
CA ILE A 236 8.50 9.58 18.54
C ILE A 236 8.68 8.34 19.41
N LEU A 237 8.68 8.45 20.75
CA LEU A 237 8.92 7.31 21.63
C LEU A 237 7.96 6.14 21.41
N GLU A 238 6.66 6.42 21.24
CA GLU A 238 5.68 5.39 20.94
C GLU A 238 5.95 4.73 19.57
N CYS A 239 6.36 5.52 18.57
CA CYS A 239 6.74 5.01 17.26
C CYS A 239 7.96 4.09 17.36
N VAL A 240 9.03 4.51 18.04
CA VAL A 240 10.25 3.72 18.27
C VAL A 240 9.93 2.40 18.98
N GLY A 241 9.10 2.43 20.01
CA GLY A 241 8.65 1.20 20.70
C GLY A 241 7.95 0.23 19.74
N ASN A 242 7.05 0.72 18.88
CA ASN A 242 6.38 -0.11 17.88
C ASN A 242 7.34 -0.61 16.78
N VAL A 243 8.33 0.18 16.38
CA VAL A 243 9.38 -0.25 15.45
C VAL A 243 10.14 -1.42 16.03
N MET A 244 10.58 -1.32 17.30
CA MET A 244 11.31 -2.37 17.99
C MET A 244 10.48 -3.66 18.10
N LEU A 245 9.18 -3.57 18.38
CA LEU A 245 8.27 -4.72 18.40
C LEU A 245 8.12 -5.41 17.03
N GLY A 246 8.30 -4.67 15.93
CA GLY A 246 8.22 -5.20 14.57
C GLY A 246 9.50 -5.85 14.06
N LEU A 247 10.64 -5.67 14.75
CA LEU A 247 11.92 -6.27 14.38
C LEU A 247 11.99 -7.73 14.86
N SER A 248 12.68 -8.56 14.09
CA SER A 248 12.99 -9.95 14.47
C SER A 248 14.43 -10.13 14.96
N LEU A 249 15.10 -9.04 15.36
CA LEU A 249 16.50 -9.01 15.79
C LEU A 249 16.60 -9.09 17.32
N ASP A 250 17.66 -9.71 17.81
CA ASP A 250 18.05 -9.55 19.23
C ASP A 250 18.67 -8.16 19.42
N LEU A 251 17.96 -7.29 20.16
CA LEU A 251 18.35 -5.91 20.37
C LEU A 251 19.24 -5.70 21.60
N SER A 252 19.60 -6.76 22.33
CA SER A 252 20.36 -6.67 23.60
C SER A 252 21.67 -5.89 23.46
N GLN A 253 22.40 -6.11 22.36
CA GLN A 253 23.65 -5.39 22.07
C GLN A 253 23.46 -3.89 21.76
N TYR A 254 22.25 -3.47 21.42
CA TYR A 254 21.92 -2.07 21.13
C TYR A 254 21.23 -1.37 22.31
N ALA A 255 20.91 -2.08 23.40
CA ALA A 255 20.16 -1.55 24.54
C ALA A 255 20.79 -0.28 25.12
N GLN A 256 22.12 -0.26 25.27
CA GLN A 256 22.84 0.93 25.74
C GLN A 256 22.74 2.10 24.74
N GLY A 257 22.82 1.82 23.44
CA GLY A 257 22.68 2.83 22.39
C GLY A 257 21.28 3.44 22.37
N ILE A 258 20.25 2.60 22.55
CA ILE A 258 18.85 3.03 22.62
C ILE A 258 18.63 3.87 23.89
N GLY A 259 19.10 3.37 25.04
CA GLY A 259 18.91 4.02 26.35
C GLY A 259 19.59 5.39 26.47
N LYS A 260 20.74 5.60 25.82
CA LYS A 260 21.45 6.90 25.82
C LYS A 260 20.62 8.07 25.27
N SER A 261 19.60 7.80 24.45
CA SER A 261 18.73 8.85 23.92
C SER A 261 17.47 9.10 24.77
N LEU A 262 17.30 8.36 25.85
CA LEU A 262 16.16 8.45 26.78
C LEU A 262 16.49 9.18 28.08
N VAL A 263 17.77 9.48 28.31
CA VAL A 263 18.32 10.09 29.53
C VAL A 263 18.86 11.47 29.21
#